data_AF-A0A7S3NXH1-F1
#
_entry.id   AF-A0A7S3NXH1-F1
#
_cell.length_a   1.000
_cell.length_b   1.000
_cell.length_c   1.000
_cell.angle_alpha   90.00
_cell.angle_beta   90.00
_cell.angle_gamma   90.00
#
_symmetry.space_group_name_H-M   'P 1'
#
loop_
_entity.id
_entity.type
_entity.pdbx_description
1 polymer ?
#
loop_
_entity_poly.entity_id
_entity_poly.type
_entity_poly.pdbx_seq_one_letter_code
_entity_poly.pdbx_strand_id
1 'polypeptide(L)'
;SNWGEEGFFKLIRGVDNLGIETNCSWGNAINTWDEGKQVIHRISDEDRTKFQKEKLYQHIKYQFTRRDLEEDVHNTRCRNDNDNYSGEQKVLTPRPHEYLNSKDLPENWDWRNISGISYASTWVTNQHVPEYCGSCFLQATTASLADRFNIHRKRTDINFAFSVQSLMNCRFGGLCKTGGHPIEVYEYAHTDGLLHNSCMNYESQDINEEDRCDPINVC
;
A
#
# COMPACT_ATOMS: atom_id res chain seq x y z
N SER A 1 13.64 -16.70 -0.12
CA SER A 1 13.24 -15.29 0.16
C SER A 1 11.79 -15.14 -0.29
N ASN A 2 10.89 -14.76 0.61
CA ASN A 2 9.42 -14.88 0.44
C ASN A 2 8.74 -13.59 -0.05
N TRP A 3 9.31 -12.88 -1.02
CA TRP A 3 8.68 -11.67 -1.57
C TRP A 3 8.58 -11.77 -3.09
N GLY A 4 7.36 -11.59 -3.63
CA GLY A 4 7.10 -11.78 -5.06
C GLY A 4 7.23 -13.24 -5.50
N GLU A 5 7.04 -13.51 -6.79
CA GLU A 5 7.29 -14.83 -7.39
C GLU A 5 8.77 -15.18 -7.25
N GLU A 6 9.18 -15.73 -6.10
CA GLU A 6 10.57 -16.07 -5.75
C GLU A 6 11.57 -14.90 -5.86
N GLY A 7 11.15 -13.68 -5.53
CA GLY A 7 11.97 -12.47 -5.66
C GLY A 7 11.69 -11.65 -6.92
N PHE A 8 10.79 -12.13 -7.79
CA PHE A 8 10.38 -11.43 -9.01
C PHE A 8 8.99 -10.78 -8.86
N PHE A 9 8.79 -9.65 -9.55
CA PHE A 9 7.47 -9.02 -9.69
C PHE A 9 7.17 -8.77 -11.17
N LYS A 10 5.88 -8.78 -11.53
CA LYS A 10 5.41 -8.53 -12.89
C LYS A 10 4.97 -7.07 -13.00
N LEU A 11 5.36 -6.43 -14.10
CA LEU A 11 5.03 -5.03 -14.39
C LEU A 11 4.54 -4.92 -15.84
N ILE A 12 3.43 -4.20 -16.04
CA ILE A 12 2.95 -3.82 -17.37
C ILE A 12 3.77 -2.63 -17.84
N ARG A 13 4.44 -2.78 -18.99
CA ARG A 13 5.27 -1.75 -19.63
C ARG A 13 4.47 -0.94 -20.63
N GLY A 14 4.87 0.31 -20.85
CA GLY A 14 4.34 1.22 -21.89
C GLY A 14 3.11 2.03 -21.46
N VAL A 15 2.74 1.99 -20.19
CA VAL A 15 1.59 2.72 -19.62
C VAL A 15 1.96 3.52 -18.37
N ASP A 16 3.26 3.71 -18.10
CA ASP A 16 3.77 4.35 -16.90
C ASP A 16 3.20 3.79 -15.58
N ASN A 17 3.04 2.47 -15.52
CA ASN A 17 2.48 1.79 -14.37
C ASN A 17 3.36 2.04 -13.13
N LEU A 18 2.79 2.59 -12.06
CA LEU A 18 3.48 2.99 -10.82
C LEU A 18 4.48 4.16 -10.98
N GLY A 19 4.42 4.93 -12.07
CA GLY A 19 5.29 6.11 -12.28
C GLY A 19 6.76 5.78 -12.52
N ILE A 20 7.06 4.53 -12.87
CA ILE A 20 8.44 4.04 -13.07
C ILE A 20 9.01 4.46 -14.44
N GLU A 21 8.16 4.82 -15.39
CA GLU A 21 8.58 5.32 -16.70
C GLU A 21 8.75 6.86 -16.68
N THR A 22 8.15 7.54 -15.69
CA THR A 22 8.28 8.99 -15.47
C THR A 22 9.32 9.38 -14.42
N ASN A 23 9.47 8.62 -13.33
CA ASN A 23 10.44 8.93 -12.26
C ASN A 23 11.50 7.84 -12.12
N CYS A 24 12.77 8.26 -12.14
CA CYS A 24 13.90 7.36 -11.92
C CYS A 24 14.08 7.10 -10.41
N SER A 25 13.59 5.95 -9.95
CA SER A 25 14.00 5.36 -8.68
C SER A 25 14.77 4.07 -8.99
N TRP A 26 16.04 4.01 -8.63
CA TRP A 26 16.86 2.81 -8.80
C TRP A 26 17.24 2.25 -7.43
N GLY A 27 17.26 0.92 -7.33
CA GLY A 27 18.02 0.22 -6.30
C GLY A 27 19.32 -0.28 -6.92
N ASN A 28 20.42 -0.28 -6.17
CA ASN A 28 21.61 -1.01 -6.57
C ASN A 28 21.31 -2.51 -6.42
N ALA A 29 20.80 -3.14 -7.47
CA ALA A 29 20.70 -4.59 -7.52
C ALA A 29 22.11 -5.17 -7.36
N ILE A 30 22.26 -6.15 -6.46
CA ILE A 30 23.50 -6.92 -6.36
C ILE A 30 23.74 -7.52 -7.75
N ASN A 31 24.91 -7.23 -8.33
CA ASN A 31 25.25 -7.68 -9.67
C ASN A 31 25.47 -9.20 -9.64
N THR A 32 24.42 -9.95 -9.99
CA THR A 32 24.49 -11.40 -10.20
C THR A 32 24.70 -11.76 -11.68
N TRP A 33 24.74 -10.76 -12.57
CA TRP A 33 24.85 -10.91 -14.02
C TRP A 33 26.30 -11.05 -14.49
N ASP A 34 27.26 -10.42 -13.81
CA ASP A 34 28.69 -10.51 -14.11
C ASP A 34 29.27 -11.91 -13.79
N GLU A 35 28.60 -12.68 -12.92
CA GLU A 35 28.94 -14.08 -12.65
C GLU A 35 28.40 -15.07 -13.72
N GLY A 36 27.75 -14.57 -14.78
CA GLY A 36 27.18 -15.41 -15.83
C GLY A 36 25.95 -16.22 -15.41
N LYS A 37 25.38 -15.95 -14.22
CA LYS A 37 24.18 -16.62 -13.68
C LYS A 37 22.89 -15.93 -14.10
N GLN A 38 22.82 -15.44 -15.34
CA GLN A 38 21.56 -14.87 -15.84
C GLN A 38 20.61 -16.01 -16.21
N VAL A 39 19.74 -16.39 -15.27
CA VAL A 39 18.66 -17.35 -15.55
C VAL A 39 17.53 -16.59 -16.24
N ILE A 40 17.63 -16.43 -17.56
CA ILE A 40 16.50 -15.97 -18.37
C ILE A 40 15.54 -17.15 -18.47
N HIS A 41 14.51 -17.17 -17.63
CA HIS A 41 13.40 -18.12 -17.76
C HIS A 41 12.62 -17.81 -19.04
N ARG A 42 13.03 -18.42 -20.15
CA ARG A 42 12.23 -18.48 -21.38
C ARG A 42 11.28 -19.67 -21.25
N ILE A 43 10.01 -19.37 -21.05
CA ILE A 43 8.94 -20.37 -21.08
C ILE A 43 8.88 -20.94 -22.50
N SER A 44 8.85 -22.27 -22.65
CA SER A 44 8.69 -22.91 -23.96
C SER A 44 7.33 -22.57 -24.56
N ASP A 45 7.17 -22.64 -25.89
CA ASP A 45 5.86 -22.39 -26.51
C ASP A 45 4.78 -23.39 -26.03
N GLU A 46 5.19 -24.62 -25.70
CA GLU A 46 4.33 -25.64 -25.09
C GLU A 46 3.89 -25.25 -23.69
N ASP A 47 4.83 -24.85 -22.82
CA ASP A 47 4.52 -24.38 -21.47
C ASP A 47 3.66 -23.12 -21.53
N ARG A 48 3.94 -22.20 -22.45
CA ARG A 48 3.13 -20.99 -22.65
C ARG A 48 1.70 -21.34 -23.02
N THR A 49 1.51 -22.33 -23.90
CA THR A 49 0.19 -22.81 -24.30
C THR A 49 -0.52 -23.54 -23.16
N LYS A 50 0.22 -24.30 -22.34
CA LYS A 50 -0.28 -24.97 -21.14
C LYS A 50 -0.75 -23.97 -20.10
N PHE A 51 0.11 -23.01 -19.71
CA PHE A 51 -0.22 -21.91 -18.81
C PHE A 51 -1.42 -21.12 -19.33
N GLN A 52 -1.44 -20.81 -20.63
CA GLN A 52 -2.60 -20.13 -21.23
C GLN A 52 -3.89 -20.92 -21.06
N LYS A 53 -3.89 -22.25 -20.98
CA LYS A 53 -5.09 -23.06 -20.77
C LYS A 53 -5.42 -23.28 -19.29
N GLU A 54 -4.53 -22.94 -18.37
CA GLU A 54 -4.78 -23.12 -16.94
C GLU A 54 -5.93 -22.24 -16.46
N LYS A 55 -6.83 -22.84 -15.68
CA LYS A 55 -8.00 -22.15 -15.15
C LYS A 55 -7.63 -20.93 -14.29
N LEU A 56 -6.53 -21.02 -13.55
CA LEU A 56 -5.99 -19.91 -12.76
C LEU A 56 -5.50 -18.77 -13.65
N TYR A 57 -4.72 -19.08 -14.69
CA TYR A 57 -4.26 -18.08 -15.66
C TYR A 57 -5.43 -17.43 -16.41
N GLN A 58 -6.43 -18.21 -16.81
CA GLN A 58 -7.63 -17.70 -17.46
C GLN A 58 -8.46 -16.82 -16.50
N HIS A 59 -8.56 -17.18 -15.23
CA HIS A 59 -9.22 -16.37 -14.20
C HIS A 59 -8.48 -15.06 -13.95
N ILE A 60 -7.15 -15.11 -13.78
CA ILE A 60 -6.28 -13.94 -13.63
C ILE A 60 -6.38 -13.06 -14.88
N LYS A 61 -6.23 -13.63 -16.07
CA LYS A 61 -6.36 -12.91 -17.34
C LYS A 61 -7.72 -12.24 -17.44
N TYR A 62 -8.81 -12.94 -17.12
CA TYR A 62 -10.16 -12.39 -17.11
C TYR A 62 -10.33 -11.22 -16.13
N GLN A 63 -9.77 -11.32 -14.92
CA GLN A 63 -9.76 -10.22 -13.94
C GLN A 63 -9.01 -8.98 -14.46
N PHE A 64 -7.91 -9.19 -15.19
CA PHE A 64 -7.15 -8.09 -15.79
C PHE A 64 -7.79 -7.53 -17.07
N THR A 65 -8.36 -8.36 -17.94
CA THR A 65 -8.97 -7.91 -19.21
C THR A 65 -10.36 -7.32 -19.08
N ARG A 66 -11.12 -7.61 -18.01
CA ARG A 66 -12.41 -6.94 -17.78
C ARG A 66 -12.26 -5.47 -17.36
N ARG A 67 -11.08 -5.06 -16.87
CA ARG A 67 -10.83 -3.65 -16.51
C ARG A 67 -10.66 -2.71 -17.70
N ASP A 68 -10.47 -3.23 -18.92
CA ASP A 68 -10.22 -2.40 -20.11
C ASP A 68 -11.47 -2.15 -20.97
N LEU A 69 -12.63 -2.78 -20.67
CA LEU A 69 -13.81 -2.76 -21.55
C LEU A 69 -15.12 -2.26 -20.91
N GLU A 70 -15.13 -1.97 -19.62
CA GLU A 70 -16.19 -1.18 -18.99
C GLU A 70 -15.64 0.23 -18.77
N GLU A 71 -16.01 1.14 -19.68
CA GLU A 71 -15.88 2.60 -19.63
C GLU A 71 -14.89 3.17 -18.60
N ASP A 72 -13.69 3.54 -19.06
CA ASP A 72 -13.01 4.82 -18.80
C ASP A 72 -13.12 5.50 -17.39
N VAL A 73 -13.22 4.73 -16.30
CA VAL A 73 -13.35 5.31 -14.93
C VAL A 73 -12.00 5.55 -14.25
N HIS A 74 -10.89 4.94 -14.68
CA HIS A 74 -9.61 5.11 -13.98
C HIS A 74 -8.40 5.30 -14.89
N ASN A 75 -8.45 6.37 -15.71
CA ASN A 75 -7.23 7.11 -16.08
C ASN A 75 -6.77 8.06 -14.95
N THR A 76 -7.31 7.87 -13.74
CA THR A 76 -6.90 8.59 -12.53
C THR A 76 -5.63 7.93 -12.01
N ARG A 77 -4.51 8.59 -12.20
CA ARG A 77 -3.27 8.32 -11.46
C ARG A 77 -3.60 8.20 -9.95
N CYS A 78 -2.83 7.42 -9.19
CA CYS A 78 -2.98 7.34 -7.72
C CYS A 78 -2.83 8.69 -7.01
N ARG A 79 -2.26 9.69 -7.69
CA ARG A 79 -2.21 11.09 -7.29
C ARG A 79 -2.92 11.89 -8.38
N ASN A 80 -4.02 12.55 -8.04
CA ASN A 80 -4.69 13.42 -8.98
C ASN A 80 -3.89 14.73 -9.06
N ASP A 81 -3.53 15.18 -10.26
CA ASP A 81 -2.76 16.44 -10.43
C ASP A 81 -3.57 17.67 -9.95
N ASN A 82 -4.88 17.50 -9.76
CA ASN A 82 -5.80 18.49 -9.21
C ASN A 82 -6.14 18.29 -7.71
N ASP A 83 -5.41 17.45 -6.97
CA ASP A 83 -5.59 17.28 -5.52
C ASP A 83 -5.11 18.53 -4.76
N ASN A 84 -5.92 19.59 -4.82
CA ASN A 84 -5.79 20.75 -3.96
C ASN A 84 -6.38 20.41 -2.59
N TYR A 85 -5.61 19.73 -1.76
CA TYR A 85 -5.96 19.59 -0.35
C TYR A 85 -6.00 20.98 0.30
N SER A 86 -7.16 21.36 0.80
CA SER A 86 -7.43 22.69 1.39
C SER A 86 -6.99 22.80 2.84
N GLY A 87 -6.57 21.69 3.47
CA GLY A 87 -6.16 21.66 4.87
C GLY A 87 -4.76 22.25 5.08
N GLU A 88 -4.62 23.00 6.16
CA GLU A 88 -3.32 23.53 6.59
C GLU A 88 -2.41 22.40 7.10
N GLN A 89 -1.15 22.42 6.70
CA GLN A 89 -0.15 21.50 7.25
C GLN A 89 -0.01 21.70 8.77
N LYS A 90 -0.25 20.65 9.54
CA LYS A 90 -0.04 20.65 11.00
C LYS A 90 1.39 20.21 11.33
N VAL A 91 2.31 21.16 11.35
CA VAL A 91 3.72 20.95 11.74
C VAL A 91 3.96 21.56 13.12
N LEU A 92 4.07 20.71 14.14
CA LEU A 92 4.22 21.14 15.54
C LEU A 92 5.68 21.33 15.98
N THR A 93 6.62 20.70 15.26
CA THR A 93 8.04 20.70 15.60
C THR A 93 8.89 20.89 14.34
N PRO A 94 10.14 21.36 14.46
CA PRO A 94 11.05 21.42 13.32
C PRO A 94 11.12 20.06 12.62
N ARG A 95 11.07 20.06 11.30
CA ARG A 95 11.08 18.80 10.54
C ARG A 95 12.51 18.29 10.43
N PRO A 96 12.76 16.96 10.36
CA PRO A 96 14.10 16.41 10.34
C PRO A 96 15.05 17.00 9.29
N HIS A 97 14.56 17.35 8.11
CA HIS A 97 15.36 17.99 7.06
C HIS A 97 15.77 19.44 7.36
N GLU A 98 15.23 20.06 8.40
CA GLU A 98 15.56 21.44 8.82
C GLU A 98 16.75 21.46 9.79
N TYR A 99 17.10 20.33 10.41
CA TYR A 99 18.18 20.26 11.41
C TYR A 99 19.14 19.07 11.24
N LEU A 100 18.83 18.09 10.38
CA LEU A 100 19.73 16.99 10.04
C LEU A 100 20.47 17.28 8.74
N ASN A 101 21.78 17.05 8.74
CA ASN A 101 22.57 17.03 7.51
C ASN A 101 22.41 15.67 6.82
N SER A 102 22.26 15.68 5.49
CA SER A 102 22.17 14.43 4.72
C SER A 102 23.40 13.53 4.87
N LYS A 103 24.58 14.12 5.15
CA LYS A 103 25.83 13.37 5.39
C LYS A 103 25.85 12.58 6.70
N ASP A 104 25.01 12.97 7.67
CA ASP A 104 24.95 12.32 8.98
C ASP A 104 23.94 11.16 8.98
N LEU A 105 23.20 10.97 7.87
CA LEU A 105 22.27 9.87 7.72
C LEU A 105 23.01 8.56 7.41
N PRO A 106 22.53 7.41 7.94
CA PRO A 106 23.12 6.13 7.65
C PRO A 106 22.94 5.77 6.17
N GLU A 107 23.93 5.13 5.56
CA GLU A 107 23.87 4.68 4.16
C GLU A 107 22.75 3.67 3.92
N ASN A 108 22.44 2.85 4.93
CA ASN A 108 21.39 1.85 4.88
C ASN A 108 20.51 1.96 6.11
N TRP A 109 19.20 1.99 5.91
CA TRP A 109 18.23 2.05 6.98
C TRP A 109 17.03 1.17 6.65
N ASP A 110 16.66 0.29 7.58
CA ASP A 110 15.48 -0.54 7.45
C ASP A 110 14.76 -0.64 8.80
N TRP A 111 13.59 -0.02 8.91
CA TRP A 111 12.77 -0.10 10.12
C TRP A 111 12.32 -1.53 10.44
N ARG A 112 12.39 -2.46 9.49
CA ARG A 112 12.13 -3.89 9.72
C ARG A 112 13.29 -4.58 10.43
N ASN A 113 14.46 -3.94 10.53
CA ASN A 113 15.61 -4.50 11.21
C ASN A 113 16.52 -3.40 11.78
N ILE A 114 16.19 -2.91 12.97
CA ILE A 114 17.05 -2.06 13.77
C ILE A 114 17.66 -2.92 14.87
N SER A 115 18.93 -3.31 14.67
CA SER A 115 19.67 -4.17 15.61
C SER A 115 18.97 -5.49 15.96
N GLY A 116 18.33 -6.12 14.97
CA GLY A 116 17.58 -7.39 15.14
C GLY A 116 16.11 -7.21 15.54
N ILE A 117 15.64 -5.97 15.73
CA ILE A 117 14.25 -5.67 16.10
C ILE A 117 13.52 -5.02 14.92
N SER A 118 12.38 -5.59 14.54
CA SER A 118 11.49 -4.98 13.53
C SER A 118 10.53 -4.00 14.20
N TYR A 119 10.47 -2.78 13.70
CA TYR A 119 9.48 -1.76 14.10
C TYR A 119 8.32 -1.63 13.12
N ALA A 120 8.48 -2.17 11.91
CA ALA A 120 7.38 -2.27 10.97
C ALA A 120 6.25 -3.11 11.59
N SER A 121 5.02 -2.64 11.39
CA SER A 121 3.81 -3.39 11.66
C SER A 121 3.90 -4.71 10.91
N THR A 122 3.78 -5.81 11.64
CA THR A 122 3.86 -7.16 11.05
C THR A 122 2.63 -7.52 10.24
N TRP A 123 1.66 -6.61 10.18
CA TRP A 123 0.36 -6.80 9.56
C TRP A 123 0.47 -6.44 8.07
N VAL A 124 0.95 -7.40 7.27
CA VAL A 124 0.92 -7.30 5.80
C VAL A 124 -0.48 -7.66 5.34
N THR A 125 -1.22 -6.68 4.81
CA THR A 125 -2.61 -6.85 4.37
C THR A 125 -2.73 -7.05 2.88
N ASN A 126 -3.84 -7.65 2.48
CA ASN A 126 -4.30 -7.64 1.11
C ASN A 126 -5.61 -6.85 1.06
N GLN A 127 -5.58 -5.67 0.48
CA GLN A 127 -6.76 -4.80 0.38
C GLN A 127 -7.84 -5.35 -0.58
N HIS A 128 -7.48 -6.26 -1.48
CA HIS A 128 -8.36 -6.76 -2.56
C HIS A 128 -9.13 -8.03 -2.19
N VAL A 129 -9.19 -8.39 -0.90
CA VAL A 129 -9.95 -9.55 -0.43
C VAL A 129 -10.84 -9.17 0.77
N PRO A 130 -12.04 -9.77 0.91
CA PRO A 130 -12.66 -10.75 0.01
C PRO A 130 -13.04 -10.22 -1.39
N GLU A 131 -13.26 -8.92 -1.55
CA GLU A 131 -13.58 -8.29 -2.83
C GLU A 131 -12.58 -7.18 -3.18
N TYR A 132 -12.59 -6.77 -4.45
CA TYR A 132 -11.71 -5.69 -4.90
C TYR A 132 -12.08 -4.38 -4.21
N CYS A 133 -11.10 -3.81 -3.51
CA CYS A 133 -11.21 -2.52 -2.86
C CYS A 133 -9.96 -1.67 -3.05
N GLY A 134 -10.13 -0.43 -3.52
CA GLY A 134 -9.11 0.59 -3.69
C GLY A 134 -8.71 1.32 -2.40
N SER A 135 -8.66 0.63 -1.26
CA SER A 135 -8.39 1.22 0.06
C SER A 135 -6.89 1.45 0.35
N CYS A 136 -6.04 1.55 -0.68
CA CYS A 136 -4.59 1.68 -0.53
C CYS A 136 -4.19 2.89 0.31
N PHE A 137 -4.91 4.01 0.18
CA PHE A 137 -4.69 5.24 0.93
C PHE A 137 -4.92 5.07 2.43
N LEU A 138 -5.92 4.27 2.83
CA LEU A 138 -6.16 3.91 4.23
C LEU A 138 -5.10 2.93 4.74
N GLN A 139 -4.85 1.85 3.99
CA GLN A 139 -3.92 0.80 4.36
C GLN A 139 -2.50 1.35 4.55
N ALA A 140 -2.01 2.15 3.61
CA ALA A 140 -0.68 2.73 3.67
C ALA A 140 -0.53 3.73 4.83
N THR A 141 -1.54 4.60 5.03
CA THR A 141 -1.50 5.63 6.07
C THR A 141 -1.56 5.02 7.46
N THR A 142 -2.51 4.10 7.69
CA THR A 142 -2.63 3.40 8.97
C THR A 142 -1.43 2.53 9.28
N ALA A 143 -0.86 1.82 8.30
CA ALA A 143 0.38 1.07 8.48
C ALA A 143 1.55 1.99 8.87
N SER A 144 1.74 3.12 8.17
CA SER A 144 2.79 4.08 8.52
C SER A 144 2.65 4.65 9.93
N LEU A 145 1.41 4.96 10.35
CA LEU A 145 1.14 5.43 11.71
C LEU A 145 1.38 4.33 12.75
N ALA A 146 1.02 3.08 12.46
CA ALA A 146 1.28 1.95 13.34
C ALA A 146 2.79 1.71 13.52
N ASP A 147 3.58 1.83 12.45
CA ASP A 147 5.04 1.73 12.49
C ASP A 147 5.62 2.84 13.37
N ARG A 148 5.17 4.09 13.19
CA ARG A 148 5.58 5.24 14.02
C ARG A 148 5.21 5.04 15.48
N PHE A 149 4.04 4.48 15.75
CA PHE A 149 3.62 4.13 17.11
C PHE A 149 4.55 3.06 17.72
N ASN A 150 4.95 2.05 16.95
CA ASN A 150 5.92 1.04 17.37
C ASN A 150 7.30 1.63 17.69
N ILE A 151 7.78 2.58 16.88
CA ILE A 151 9.03 3.32 17.10
C ILE A 151 8.93 4.12 18.39
N HIS A 152 7.85 4.88 18.56
CA HIS A 152 7.65 5.74 19.73
C HIS A 152 7.62 4.95 21.04
N ARG A 153 6.88 3.83 21.07
CA ARG A 153 6.77 2.98 22.27
C ARG A 153 7.97 2.05 22.49
N LYS A 154 9.02 2.14 21.65
CA LYS A 154 10.21 1.26 21.70
C LYS A 154 9.84 -0.22 21.77
N ARG A 155 8.97 -0.64 20.84
CA ARG A 155 8.36 -1.98 20.69
C ARG A 155 8.80 -3.01 21.74
N THR A 156 7.89 -3.33 22.67
CA THR A 156 8.14 -4.25 23.78
C THR A 156 7.84 -5.72 23.45
N ASP A 157 6.96 -6.02 22.48
CA ASP A 157 6.48 -7.39 22.17
C ASP A 157 5.16 -7.43 21.36
N ILE A 158 4.21 -6.52 21.62
CA ILE A 158 2.87 -6.58 20.99
C ILE A 158 2.89 -6.13 19.51
N ASN A 159 2.20 -6.83 18.61
CA ASN A 159 1.94 -6.35 17.24
C ASN A 159 0.73 -5.42 17.25
N PHE A 160 0.91 -4.18 16.77
CA PHE A 160 -0.13 -3.16 16.77
C PHE A 160 -0.54 -2.82 15.33
N ALA A 161 -1.85 -2.72 15.09
CA ALA A 161 -2.44 -2.28 13.83
C ALA A 161 -3.72 -1.48 14.10
N PHE A 162 -4.04 -0.51 13.23
CA PHE A 162 -5.29 0.24 13.29
C PHE A 162 -6.38 -0.41 12.44
N SER A 163 -7.65 -0.18 12.80
CA SER A 163 -8.81 -0.68 12.05
C SER A 163 -9.05 0.16 10.81
N VAL A 164 -8.69 -0.39 9.64
CA VAL A 164 -8.99 0.23 8.35
C VAL A 164 -10.49 0.28 8.08
N GLN A 165 -11.25 -0.72 8.53
CA GLN A 165 -12.70 -0.77 8.30
C GLN A 165 -13.43 0.36 9.02
N SER A 166 -13.05 0.68 10.27
CA SER A 166 -13.67 1.79 11.00
C SER A 166 -13.54 3.13 10.26
N LEU A 167 -12.39 3.36 9.61
CA LEU A 167 -12.14 4.56 8.81
C LEU A 167 -12.94 4.56 7.51
N MET A 168 -13.03 3.40 6.85
CA MET A 168 -13.76 3.22 5.60
C MET A 168 -15.28 3.35 5.81
N ASN A 169 -15.80 2.81 6.92
CA ASN A 169 -17.20 2.94 7.32
C ASN A 169 -17.62 4.41 7.47
N CYS A 170 -16.68 5.25 7.84
CA CYS A 170 -16.86 6.68 7.94
C CYS A 170 -16.48 7.47 6.69
N ARG A 171 -16.03 6.79 5.63
CA ARG A 171 -15.62 7.39 4.35
C ARG A 171 -14.52 8.45 4.52
N PHE A 172 -13.64 8.27 5.50
CA PHE A 172 -12.53 9.21 5.72
C PHE A 172 -11.48 9.03 4.64
N GLY A 173 -11.18 10.10 3.91
CA GLY A 173 -10.21 10.08 2.82
C GLY A 173 -10.75 9.55 1.51
N GLY A 174 -11.88 8.85 1.46
CA GLY A 174 -12.44 8.34 0.22
C GLY A 174 -13.27 7.07 0.38
N LEU A 175 -13.46 6.38 -0.76
CA LEU A 175 -14.30 5.19 -0.88
C LEU A 175 -13.52 4.02 -1.47
N CYS A 176 -14.03 2.81 -1.23
CA CYS A 176 -13.46 1.58 -1.74
C CYS A 176 -13.37 1.55 -3.27
N LYS A 177 -14.39 2.03 -3.98
CA LYS A 177 -14.42 1.98 -5.46
C LYS A 177 -13.63 3.08 -6.15
N THR A 178 -13.60 4.28 -5.57
CA THR A 178 -13.00 5.46 -6.20
C THR A 178 -11.57 5.74 -5.71
N GLY A 179 -11.15 5.04 -4.66
CA GLY A 179 -9.94 5.38 -3.93
C GLY A 179 -10.13 6.63 -3.08
N GLY A 180 -9.00 7.19 -2.64
CA GLY A 180 -9.00 8.28 -1.68
C GLY A 180 -7.62 8.89 -1.45
N HIS A 181 -7.58 9.90 -0.60
CA HIS A 181 -6.39 10.70 -0.34
C HIS A 181 -5.81 10.42 1.07
N PRO A 182 -4.52 10.08 1.19
CA PRO A 182 -3.91 9.71 2.47
C PRO A 182 -3.87 10.86 3.49
N ILE A 183 -3.84 12.11 3.02
CA ILE A 183 -3.70 13.28 3.91
C ILE A 183 -4.93 13.48 4.81
N GLU A 184 -6.13 13.18 4.30
CA GLU A 184 -7.39 13.26 5.06
C GLU A 184 -7.42 12.21 6.17
N VAL A 185 -6.76 11.07 5.95
CA VAL A 185 -6.62 10.02 6.98
C VAL A 185 -5.70 10.48 8.11
N TYR A 186 -4.63 11.21 7.80
CA TYR A 186 -3.77 11.83 8.82
C TYR A 186 -4.50 12.95 9.58
N GLU A 187 -5.35 13.72 8.91
CA GLU A 187 -6.18 14.74 9.55
C GLU A 187 -7.15 14.11 10.54
N TYR A 188 -7.89 13.08 10.11
CA TYR A 188 -8.80 12.34 10.99
C TYR A 188 -8.08 11.72 12.20
N ALA A 189 -6.90 11.13 11.97
CA ALA A 189 -6.07 10.59 13.04
C ALA A 189 -5.65 11.66 14.07
N HIS A 190 -5.61 12.93 13.67
CA HIS A 190 -5.29 14.05 14.55
C HIS A 190 -6.52 14.60 15.30
N THR A 191 -7.68 14.69 14.65
CA THR A 191 -8.90 15.30 15.22
C THR A 191 -9.69 14.33 16.11
N ASP A 192 -9.89 13.11 15.64
CA ASP A 192 -10.80 12.12 16.26
C ASP A 192 -10.01 10.93 16.83
N GLY A 193 -8.90 10.58 16.18
CA GLY A 193 -8.04 9.47 16.57
C GLY A 193 -8.36 8.18 15.81
N LEU A 194 -7.53 7.16 16.04
CA LEU A 194 -7.60 5.88 15.34
C LEU A 194 -7.85 4.73 16.31
N LEU A 195 -8.64 3.76 15.84
CA LEU A 195 -9.03 2.60 16.63
C LEU A 195 -8.14 1.40 16.33
N HIS A 196 -7.96 0.53 17.32
CA HIS A 196 -7.21 -0.70 17.15
C HIS A 196 -7.94 -1.67 16.20
N ASN A 197 -7.20 -2.47 15.43
CA ASN A 197 -7.77 -3.38 14.44
C ASN A 197 -8.74 -4.43 15.01
N SER A 198 -8.70 -4.71 16.31
CA SER A 198 -9.65 -5.60 16.97
C SER A 198 -11.07 -5.02 17.12
N CYS A 199 -11.24 -3.72 16.91
CA CYS A 199 -12.55 -3.07 16.96
C CYS A 199 -13.41 -3.51 15.75
N MET A 200 -12.92 -3.30 14.53
CA MET A 200 -13.60 -3.71 13.31
C MET A 200 -12.62 -4.40 12.36
N ASN A 201 -12.96 -5.63 11.97
CA ASN A 201 -12.21 -6.39 10.97
C ASN A 201 -12.43 -5.80 9.58
N TYR A 202 -11.44 -5.95 8.69
CA TYR A 202 -11.53 -5.49 7.32
C TYR A 202 -12.44 -6.37 6.46
N GLU A 203 -13.41 -5.75 5.80
CA GLU A 203 -14.43 -6.43 4.96
C GLU A 203 -14.28 -6.10 3.47
N SER A 204 -13.38 -5.19 3.10
CA SER A 204 -13.15 -4.75 1.71
C SER A 204 -14.37 -4.16 0.99
N GLN A 205 -15.31 -3.59 1.75
CA GLN A 205 -16.55 -3.03 1.21
C GLN A 205 -16.93 -1.72 1.92
N ASP A 206 -17.50 -0.80 1.15
CA ASP A 206 -18.17 0.37 1.71
C ASP A 206 -19.52 -0.05 2.31
N ILE A 207 -19.89 0.55 3.45
CA ILE A 207 -21.25 0.44 3.99
C ILE A 207 -22.19 1.45 3.32
N ASN A 208 -23.50 1.27 3.54
CA ASN A 208 -24.49 2.23 3.07
C ASN A 208 -24.22 3.61 3.70
N GLU A 209 -24.51 4.69 2.97
CA GLU A 209 -24.31 6.06 3.47
C GLU A 209 -25.17 6.34 4.71
N GLU A 210 -26.33 5.70 4.83
CA GLU A 210 -27.24 5.87 5.97
C GLU A 210 -26.67 5.32 7.28
N ASP A 211 -25.81 4.30 7.20
CA ASP A 211 -25.19 3.62 8.34
C ASP A 211 -23.79 4.21 8.68
N ARG A 212 -23.41 5.29 7.99
CA ARG A 212 -22.07 5.88 8.06
C ARG A 212 -21.75 6.37 9.47
N CYS A 213 -20.62 5.91 10.01
CA CYS A 213 -20.16 6.23 11.36
C CYS A 213 -21.16 5.90 12.49
N ASP A 214 -22.13 5.02 12.26
CA ASP A 214 -22.98 4.53 13.35
C ASP A 214 -22.12 3.92 14.46
N PRO A 215 -22.55 3.99 15.74
CA PRO A 215 -21.77 3.46 16.86
C PRO A 215 -21.31 2.01 16.66
N ILE A 216 -22.13 1.17 16.02
CA ILE A 216 -21.76 -0.22 15.71
C ILE A 216 -20.66 -0.33 14.64
N ASN A 217 -20.53 0.67 13.78
CA ASN A 217 -19.60 0.72 12.66
C ASN A 217 -18.27 1.40 13.01
N VAL A 218 -18.16 1.98 14.22
CA VAL A 218 -16.94 2.61 14.74
C VAL A 218 -16.54 2.14 16.14
N CYS A 219 -17.27 1.24 16.81
CA CYS A 219 -17.07 0.93 18.24
C CYS A 219 -17.24 2.14 19.18
#